data_AF-A0A060C3A8-F1
#
_entry.id   AF-A0A060C3A8-F1
#
_cell.length_a   1.000
_cell.length_b   1.000
_cell.length_c   1.000
_cell.angle_alpha   90.00
_cell.angle_beta   90.00
_cell.angle_gamma   90.00
#
_symmetry.space_group_name_H-M   'P 1'
#
loop_
_entity.id
_entity.type
_entity.pdbx_description
1 polymer ?
#
loop_
_entity_poly.entity_id
_entity_poly.type
_entity_poly.pdbx_seq_one_letter_code
_entity_poly.pdbx_strand_id
1 'polypeptide(L)'
;HRGPGLARAHGAVLLRCGRGDAGGYLRIADWEHLREVARARGIALVLEIDVPGHTNAALHAVADLNPDGVAKPAYEGVEVGFSTLTTRAPATGRFLTEVLTRATALGEGTVHIGGDESLSTSHEDYLEIVGSAVDTVHRGRGRVVAWQEAADL
;
A
#
# COMPACT_ATOMS: atom_id res chain seq x y z
N HIS A 1 22.53 21.34 5.94
CA HIS A 1 21.10 21.06 6.20
C HIS A 1 20.40 20.75 4.88
N ARG A 2 20.19 19.47 4.57
CA ARG A 2 19.36 18.98 3.46
C ARG A 2 18.46 17.90 4.05
N GLY A 3 17.14 18.12 4.04
CA GLY A 3 16.17 17.13 4.52
C GLY A 3 16.09 15.93 3.56
N PRO A 4 15.62 14.75 4.02
CA PRO A 4 15.41 13.60 3.15
C PRO A 4 14.16 13.86 2.31
N GLY A 5 14.35 14.49 1.15
CA GLY A 5 13.34 14.52 0.10
C GLY A 5 13.22 13.16 -0.56
N LEU A 6 12.03 12.84 -1.08
CA LEU A 6 11.81 11.73 -2.00
C LEU A 6 12.99 11.61 -2.96
N ALA A 7 13.65 10.45 -2.99
CA ALA A 7 14.20 10.02 -4.25
C ALA A 7 13.02 10.01 -5.23
N ARG A 8 13.10 10.83 -6.30
CA ARG A 8 12.19 10.74 -7.43
C ARG A 8 12.28 9.32 -7.99
N ALA A 9 11.47 8.43 -7.45
CA ALA A 9 11.40 7.06 -7.87
C ALA A 9 10.45 7.00 -9.07
N HIS A 10 10.97 7.34 -10.24
CA HIS A 10 10.50 6.73 -11.47
C HIS A 10 10.61 5.21 -11.28
N GLY A 11 9.55 4.58 -10.80
CA GLY A 11 9.46 3.13 -10.85
C GLY A 11 9.76 2.34 -9.56
N ALA A 12 9.63 2.85 -8.33
CA ALA A 12 9.70 1.98 -7.13
C ALA A 12 8.37 1.92 -6.38
N VAL A 13 7.97 0.71 -5.98
CA VAL A 13 7.03 0.48 -4.86
C VAL A 13 7.91 0.50 -3.62
N LEU A 14 7.72 1.47 -2.73
CA LEU A 14 8.50 1.61 -1.51
C LEU A 14 7.69 1.04 -0.34
N LEU A 15 8.18 -0.05 0.25
CA LEU A 15 7.77 -0.52 1.58
C LEU A 15 9.04 -0.73 2.40
N ARG A 16 9.25 0.12 3.41
CA ARG A 16 10.33 0.00 4.40
C ARG A 16 9.92 -1.08 5.39
N CYS A 17 10.68 -2.16 5.50
CA CYS A 17 10.55 -3.16 6.56
C CYS A 17 11.91 -3.30 7.28
N GLY A 18 11.93 -3.24 8.62
CA GLY A 18 13.16 -3.41 9.41
C GLY A 18 13.13 -2.72 10.79
N ARG A 19 13.61 -3.42 11.83
CA ARG A 19 13.76 -2.93 13.21
C ARG A 19 15.20 -2.44 13.39
N GLY A 20 15.43 -1.13 13.46
CA GLY A 20 16.73 -0.53 13.83
C GLY A 20 17.89 -0.70 12.82
N ASP A 21 17.68 -1.39 11.70
CA ASP A 21 18.53 -1.37 10.52
C ASP A 21 18.06 -0.28 9.52
N ALA A 22 18.84 -0.01 8.46
CA ALA A 22 18.49 1.01 7.46
C ALA A 22 17.18 0.73 6.68
N GLY A 23 16.45 -0.33 7.03
CA GLY A 23 15.34 -0.90 6.29
C GLY A 23 15.79 -1.40 4.91
N GLY A 24 14.82 -1.52 4.01
CA GLY A 24 15.07 -1.88 2.62
C GLY A 24 13.80 -1.76 1.78
N TYR A 25 13.93 -1.97 0.48
CA TYR A 25 12.82 -2.10 -0.46
C TYR A 25 13.28 -3.01 -1.62
N LEU A 26 12.31 -3.63 -2.30
CA LEU A 26 12.58 -4.34 -3.54
C LEU A 26 12.55 -3.37 -4.71
N ARG A 27 13.59 -3.38 -5.55
CA ARG A 27 13.48 -2.80 -6.89
C ARG A 27 12.61 -3.71 -7.74
N ILE A 28 12.11 -3.19 -8.86
CA ILE A 28 11.35 -3.99 -9.81
C ILE A 28 12.18 -5.17 -10.33
N ALA A 29 13.48 -5.00 -10.57
CA ALA A 29 14.36 -6.11 -10.95
C ALA A 29 14.48 -7.20 -9.87
N ASP A 30 14.46 -6.80 -8.59
CA ASP A 30 14.51 -7.76 -7.47
C ASP A 30 13.19 -8.54 -7.39
N TRP A 31 12.05 -7.87 -7.57
CA TRP A 31 10.73 -8.49 -7.66
C TRP A 31 10.65 -9.49 -8.82
N GLU A 32 11.09 -9.09 -10.02
CA GLU A 32 11.10 -9.94 -11.21
C GLU A 32 11.95 -11.20 -11.01
N HIS A 33 13.12 -11.04 -10.37
CA HIS A 33 13.96 -12.17 -10.01
C HIS A 33 13.27 -13.12 -9.01
N LEU A 34 12.67 -12.57 -7.95
CA LEU A 34 11.92 -13.36 -6.96
C LEU A 34 10.75 -14.12 -7.62
N ARG A 35 10.04 -13.47 -8.54
CA ARG A 35 8.94 -14.07 -9.28
C ARG A 35 9.40 -15.23 -10.14
N GLU A 36 10.51 -15.08 -10.87
CA GLU A 36 11.08 -16.17 -11.67
C GLU A 36 11.44 -17.39 -10.80
N VAL A 37 12.11 -17.13 -9.67
CA VAL A 37 12.51 -18.15 -8.70
C VAL A 37 11.28 -18.86 -8.10
N ALA A 38 10.21 -18.13 -7.81
CA ALA A 38 8.95 -18.69 -7.30
C ALA A 38 8.22 -19.52 -8.37
N ARG A 39 8.11 -19.01 -9.61
CA ARG A 39 7.49 -19.71 -10.73
C ARG A 39 8.19 -21.03 -11.05
N ALA A 40 9.52 -21.06 -11.03
CA ALA A 40 10.31 -22.27 -11.22
C ALA A 40 10.00 -23.37 -10.16
N ARG A 41 9.36 -23.00 -9.05
CA ARG A 41 8.94 -23.91 -7.97
C ARG A 41 7.42 -24.13 -7.91
N GLY A 42 6.67 -23.62 -8.90
CA GLY A 42 5.21 -23.72 -8.91
C GLY A 42 4.52 -22.84 -7.84
N ILE A 43 5.20 -21.80 -7.35
CA ILE A 43 4.68 -20.88 -6.34
C ILE A 43 4.19 -19.61 -7.04
N ALA A 44 2.94 -19.22 -6.80
CA ALA A 44 2.40 -17.92 -7.19
C ALA A 44 2.67 -16.89 -6.08
N LEU A 45 3.18 -15.72 -6.45
CA LEU A 45 3.34 -14.59 -5.53
C LEU A 45 2.16 -13.63 -5.70
N VAL A 46 1.53 -13.24 -4.59
CA VAL A 46 0.48 -12.23 -4.55
C VAL A 46 1.02 -11.03 -3.76
N LEU A 47 1.05 -9.86 -4.40
CA LEU A 47 1.50 -8.62 -3.75
C LEU A 47 0.39 -8.08 -2.87
N GLU A 48 0.75 -7.62 -1.68
CA GLU A 48 -0.14 -6.91 -0.78
C GLU A 48 0.21 -5.42 -0.68
N ILE A 49 -0.82 -4.59 -0.82
CA ILE A 49 -0.79 -3.16 -0.51
C ILE A 49 -1.96 -2.91 0.43
N ASP A 50 -1.69 -2.90 1.73
CA ASP A 50 -2.73 -2.80 2.75
C ASP A 50 -3.29 -1.38 2.88
N VAL A 51 -4.62 -1.27 2.78
CA VAL A 51 -5.40 -0.03 2.93
C VAL A 51 -6.76 -0.33 3.58
N PRO A 52 -7.35 0.61 4.33
CA PRO A 52 -6.83 1.94 4.69
C PRO A 52 -5.86 1.92 5.88
N GLY A 53 -5.86 0.84 6.67
CA GLY A 53 -4.97 0.59 7.81
C GLY A 53 -3.50 0.42 7.40
N HIS A 54 -2.61 0.25 8.39
CA HIS A 54 -1.17 -0.06 8.18
C HIS A 54 -0.40 0.84 7.18
N THR A 55 -0.85 2.07 7.00
CA THR A 55 -0.38 2.98 5.94
C THR A 55 0.66 4.01 6.39
N ASN A 56 1.19 3.93 7.63
CA ASN A 56 2.08 4.98 8.16
C ASN A 56 3.33 5.22 7.31
N ALA A 57 3.89 4.19 6.66
CA ALA A 57 5.02 4.36 5.76
C ALA A 57 4.71 5.28 4.57
N ALA A 58 3.51 5.15 3.98
CA ALA A 58 3.04 6.03 2.91
C ALA A 58 2.73 7.44 3.43
N LEU A 59 2.06 7.54 4.59
CA LEU A 59 1.74 8.82 5.25
C LEU A 59 2.99 9.61 5.67
N HIS A 60 4.08 8.92 6.00
CA HIS A 60 5.39 9.52 6.25
C HIS A 60 6.08 10.00 4.96
N ALA A 61 5.98 9.22 3.89
CA ALA A 61 6.65 9.53 2.63
C ALA A 61 5.94 10.65 1.83
N VAL A 62 4.62 10.74 1.89
CA VAL A 62 3.82 11.65 1.06
C VAL A 62 2.92 12.51 1.95
N ALA A 63 3.33 13.75 2.18
CA ALA A 63 2.63 14.68 3.06
C ALA A 63 1.15 14.88 2.65
N ASP A 64 0.87 14.95 1.34
CA ASP A 64 -0.48 15.13 0.77
C ASP A 64 -1.44 13.94 0.99
N LEU A 65 -0.96 12.81 1.53
CA LEU A 65 -1.82 11.73 2.01
C LEU A 65 -2.39 12.00 3.40
N ASN A 66 -1.97 13.09 4.05
CA ASN A 66 -2.47 13.53 5.34
C ASN A 66 -3.38 14.75 5.14
N PRO A 67 -4.56 14.83 5.77
CA PRO A 67 -5.46 15.98 5.62
C PRO A 67 -4.86 17.33 6.04
N ASP A 68 -3.91 17.30 6.98
CA ASP A 68 -3.16 18.46 7.46
C ASP A 68 -1.98 18.83 6.54
N GLY A 69 -1.69 18.04 5.50
CA GLY A 69 -0.54 18.21 4.62
C GLY A 69 0.81 18.02 5.33
N VAL A 70 0.82 17.38 6.51
CA VAL A 70 2.03 17.13 7.30
C VAL A 70 2.35 15.64 7.30
N ALA A 71 3.53 15.30 6.79
CA ALA A 71 4.05 13.94 6.83
C ALA A 71 4.11 13.42 8.29
N LYS A 72 3.58 12.21 8.52
CA LYS A 72 3.67 11.56 9.83
C LYS A 72 5.13 11.23 10.18
N PRO A 73 5.51 11.12 11.46
CA PRO A 73 6.82 10.61 11.82
C PRO A 73 6.99 9.17 11.33
N ALA A 74 8.23 8.80 11.03
CA ALA A 74 8.57 7.40 10.81
C ALA A 74 8.23 6.60 12.07
N TYR A 75 7.71 5.40 11.88
CA TYR A 75 7.25 4.55 12.97
C TYR A 75 8.08 3.26 13.00
N GLU A 76 8.68 2.98 14.14
CA GLU A 76 9.56 1.82 14.38
C GLU A 76 9.05 0.95 15.55
N GLY A 77 7.84 1.25 16.04
CA GLY A 77 7.14 0.46 17.05
C GLY A 77 6.47 -0.78 16.46
N VAL A 78 5.59 -1.39 17.24
CA VAL A 78 4.88 -2.63 16.88
C VAL A 78 3.37 -2.56 17.12
N GLU A 79 2.87 -1.42 17.58
CA GLU A 79 1.45 -1.13 17.72
C GLU A 79 0.79 -1.04 16.34
N VAL A 80 -0.49 -1.41 16.29
CA VAL A 80 -1.30 -1.50 15.06
C VAL A 80 -2.56 -0.66 15.18
N GLY A 81 -3.22 -0.42 14.04
CA GLY A 81 -4.51 0.29 13.96
C GLY A 81 -4.50 1.79 14.23
N PHE A 82 -3.33 2.41 14.36
CA PHE A 82 -3.19 3.87 14.56
C PHE A 82 -3.13 4.68 13.25
N SER A 83 -2.80 4.05 12.12
CA SER A 83 -2.64 4.73 10.83
C SER A 83 -3.84 4.51 9.92
N THR A 84 -4.21 5.53 9.16
CA THR A 84 -5.34 5.47 8.23
C THR A 84 -5.15 6.40 7.03
N LEU A 85 -5.49 5.91 5.83
CA LEU A 85 -5.78 6.75 4.66
C LEU A 85 -7.20 7.30 4.76
N THR A 86 -7.44 8.48 4.18
CA THR A 86 -8.77 9.10 4.18
C THR A 86 -9.03 9.84 2.88
N THR A 87 -10.27 9.83 2.40
CA THR A 87 -10.73 10.56 1.21
C THR A 87 -10.68 12.08 1.38
N ARG A 88 -10.57 12.55 2.63
CA ARG A 88 -10.33 13.96 2.97
C ARG A 88 -8.93 14.45 2.60
N ALA A 89 -7.97 13.55 2.36
CA ALA A 89 -6.64 13.92 1.92
C ALA A 89 -6.57 14.00 0.38
N PRO A 90 -5.98 15.07 -0.19
CA PRO A 90 -6.07 15.37 -1.61
C PRO A 90 -5.37 14.33 -2.51
N ALA A 91 -4.38 13.60 -2.01
CA ALA A 91 -3.65 12.62 -2.80
C ALA A 91 -4.23 11.19 -2.74
N THR A 92 -5.17 10.89 -1.84
CA THR A 92 -5.60 9.50 -1.57
C THR A 92 -6.13 8.78 -2.82
N GLY A 93 -7.06 9.39 -3.56
CA GLY A 93 -7.63 8.76 -4.76
C GLY A 93 -6.60 8.49 -5.85
N ARG A 94 -5.66 9.42 -6.06
CA ARG A 94 -4.56 9.25 -7.02
C ARG A 94 -3.60 8.16 -6.57
N PHE A 95 -3.25 8.14 -5.28
CA PHE A 95 -2.37 7.13 -4.70
C PHE A 95 -2.95 5.72 -4.85
N LEU A 96 -4.21 5.51 -4.47
CA LEU A 96 -4.90 4.22 -4.64
C LEU A 96 -4.88 3.80 -6.11
N THR A 97 -5.23 4.71 -7.03
CA THR A 97 -5.25 4.43 -8.47
C THR A 97 -3.87 4.00 -8.99
N GLU A 98 -2.84 4.81 -8.74
CA GLU A 98 -1.50 4.58 -9.29
C GLU A 98 -0.82 3.34 -8.67
N VAL A 99 -0.89 3.19 -7.34
CA VAL A 99 -0.23 2.09 -6.64
C VAL A 99 -0.92 0.76 -6.93
N LEU A 100 -2.26 0.69 -6.85
CA LEU A 100 -2.98 -0.56 -7.07
C LEU A 100 -2.96 -0.99 -8.53
N THR A 101 -3.07 -0.06 -9.49
CA THR A 101 -2.91 -0.40 -10.92
C THR A 101 -1.56 -1.04 -11.16
N ARG A 102 -0.51 -0.45 -10.58
CA ARG A 102 0.85 -0.95 -10.74
C ARG A 102 1.08 -2.28 -10.00
N ALA A 103 0.62 -2.41 -8.77
CA ALA A 103 0.74 -3.63 -7.99
C ALA A 103 -0.01 -4.78 -8.67
N THR A 104 -1.21 -4.52 -9.21
CA THR A 104 -1.97 -5.49 -10.00
C THR A 104 -1.19 -5.97 -11.22
N ALA A 105 -0.54 -5.07 -11.96
CA ALA A 105 0.29 -5.44 -13.11
C ALA A 105 1.51 -6.29 -12.70
N LEU A 106 2.17 -5.93 -11.59
CA LEU A 106 3.32 -6.68 -11.06
C LEU A 106 2.93 -8.06 -10.51
N GLY A 107 1.72 -8.19 -9.94
CA GLY A 107 1.13 -9.42 -9.43
C GLY A 107 0.38 -10.24 -10.48
N GLU A 108 0.69 -10.05 -11.77
CA GLU A 108 0.10 -10.81 -12.89
C GLU A 108 -1.45 -10.79 -12.90
N GLY A 109 -2.02 -9.64 -12.55
CA GLY A 109 -3.47 -9.43 -12.53
C GLY A 109 -4.13 -9.75 -11.19
N THR A 110 -3.38 -10.14 -10.15
CA THR A 110 -3.93 -10.33 -8.79
C THR A 110 -3.19 -9.46 -7.79
N VAL A 111 -3.92 -8.81 -6.88
CA VAL A 111 -3.35 -8.02 -5.78
C VAL A 111 -4.17 -8.22 -4.52
N HIS A 112 -3.49 -8.29 -3.37
CA HIS A 112 -4.10 -8.22 -2.05
C HIS A 112 -4.18 -6.75 -1.61
N ILE A 113 -5.35 -6.28 -1.20
CA ILE A 113 -5.54 -4.89 -0.78
C ILE A 113 -5.56 -4.70 0.75
N GLY A 114 -5.34 -5.80 1.49
CA GLY A 114 -5.37 -5.81 2.94
C GLY A 114 -6.78 -5.58 3.49
N GLY A 115 -6.92 -4.57 4.34
CA GLY A 115 -8.18 -4.18 4.98
C GLY A 115 -8.25 -4.52 6.47
N ASP A 116 -7.23 -5.12 7.05
CA ASP A 116 -7.24 -5.49 8.47
C ASP A 116 -6.95 -4.28 9.37
N GLU A 117 -7.23 -4.48 10.66
CA GLU A 117 -6.84 -3.63 11.79
C GLU A 117 -7.04 -2.12 11.58
N SER A 118 -8.05 -1.72 10.80
CA SER A 118 -8.33 -0.32 10.45
C SER A 118 -9.04 0.44 11.59
N LEU A 119 -8.53 0.34 12.81
CA LEU A 119 -9.16 0.82 14.05
C LEU A 119 -9.30 2.36 14.13
N SER A 120 -8.45 3.10 13.41
CA SER A 120 -8.52 4.56 13.29
C SER A 120 -9.41 5.04 12.13
N THR A 121 -10.04 4.12 11.42
CA THR A 121 -10.91 4.41 10.27
C THR A 121 -12.37 4.24 10.70
N SER A 122 -13.24 5.21 10.38
CA SER A 122 -14.68 5.04 10.56
C SER A 122 -15.18 3.91 9.65
N HIS A 123 -16.30 3.26 10.00
CA HIS A 123 -16.84 2.21 9.13
C HIS A 123 -17.24 2.74 7.74
N GLU A 124 -17.77 3.97 7.66
CA GLU A 124 -18.10 4.62 6.40
C GLU A 124 -16.86 4.89 5.55
N ASP A 125 -15.81 5.49 6.13
CA ASP A 125 -14.54 5.76 5.45
C ASP A 125 -13.87 4.44 5.01
N TYR A 126 -14.02 3.37 5.80
CA TYR A 126 -13.51 2.04 5.44
C TYR A 126 -14.17 1.51 4.17
N LEU A 127 -15.50 1.52 4.11
CA LEU A 127 -16.25 1.08 2.93
C LEU A 127 -15.90 1.93 1.70
N GLU A 128 -15.75 3.25 1.87
CA GLU A 128 -15.39 4.15 0.78
C GLU A 128 -13.98 3.86 0.23
N ILE A 129 -12.97 3.72 1.09
CA ILE A 129 -11.59 3.50 0.68
C ILE A 129 -11.38 2.10 0.12
N VAL A 130 -11.83 1.06 0.82
CA VAL A 130 -11.65 -0.33 0.38
C VAL A 130 -12.49 -0.59 -0.87
N GLY A 131 -13.72 -0.09 -0.94
CA GLY A 131 -14.53 -0.12 -2.16
C GLY A 131 -13.83 0.57 -3.35
N SER A 132 -13.24 1.75 -3.13
CA SER A 132 -12.44 2.44 -4.17
C SER A 132 -11.21 1.65 -4.61
N ALA A 133 -10.56 0.92 -3.69
CA ALA A 133 -9.45 0.03 -4.00
C ALA A 133 -9.91 -1.16 -4.85
N VAL A 134 -11.02 -1.81 -4.48
CA VAL A 134 -11.65 -2.89 -5.25
C VAL A 134 -12.01 -2.41 -6.66
N ASP A 135 -12.69 -1.28 -6.79
CA ASP A 135 -13.10 -0.71 -8.08
C ASP A 135 -11.91 -0.36 -8.97
N THR A 136 -10.80 0.11 -8.38
CA THR A 136 -9.57 0.40 -9.11
C THR A 136 -9.01 -0.87 -9.75
N VAL A 137 -8.90 -1.95 -8.98
CA VAL A 137 -8.39 -3.25 -9.47
C VAL A 137 -9.32 -3.83 -10.53
N HIS A 138 -10.64 -3.82 -10.30
CA HIS A 138 -11.63 -4.35 -11.23
C HIS A 138 -11.74 -3.57 -12.54
N ARG A 139 -11.58 -2.23 -12.52
CA ARG A 139 -11.50 -1.42 -13.74
C ARG A 139 -10.32 -1.84 -14.63
N GLY A 140 -9.23 -2.28 -14.02
CA GLY A 140 -8.08 -2.88 -14.70
C GLY A 140 -8.26 -4.36 -15.09
N ARG A 141 -9.44 -4.96 -14.84
CA ARG A 141 -9.73 -6.40 -14.99
C ARG A 141 -8.85 -7.30 -14.11
N GLY A 142 -8.30 -6.75 -13.03
CA GLY A 142 -7.56 -7.50 -12.02
C GLY A 142 -8.48 -8.26 -11.07
N ARG A 143 -7.87 -9.08 -10.21
CA ARG A 143 -8.52 -9.84 -9.14
C ARG A 143 -8.05 -9.29 -7.79
N VAL A 144 -8.99 -9.11 -6.88
CA VAL A 144 -8.73 -8.66 -5.52
C VAL A 144 -8.66 -9.86 -4.58
N VAL A 145 -7.72 -9.80 -3.64
CA VAL A 145 -7.75 -10.55 -2.39
C VAL A 145 -7.77 -9.52 -1.24
N ALA A 146 -8.45 -9.82 -0.14
CA ALA A 146 -8.53 -8.94 1.01
C ALA A 146 -8.69 -9.78 2.28
N TRP A 147 -8.40 -9.18 3.44
CA TRP A 147 -8.73 -9.76 4.73
C TRP A 147 -10.24 -9.83 4.95
N GLN A 148 -10.67 -10.66 5.90
CA GLN A 148 -12.09 -10.95 6.16
C GLN A 148 -12.93 -9.71 6.51
N GLU A 149 -12.32 -8.64 7.00
CA GLU A 149 -12.95 -7.37 7.32
C GLU A 149 -13.58 -6.72 6.09
N ALA A 150 -13.09 -7.05 4.88
CA ALA A 150 -13.64 -6.59 3.62
C ALA A 150 -14.78 -7.49 3.08
N ALA A 151 -15.23 -8.51 3.82
CA ALA A 151 -16.19 -9.50 3.31
C ALA A 151 -17.59 -8.92 2.99
N ASP A 152 -17.94 -7.77 3.56
CA ASP A 152 -19.25 -7.13 3.38
C ASP A 152 -19.30 -6.16 2.18
N LEU A 153 -18.23 -6.09 1.37
CA LEU A 153 -18.12 -5.24 0.17
C LEU A 153 -18.60 -5.91 -1.12
#